data_AF-A0A6P1AA49-F1
#
_entry.id   AF-A0A6P1AA49-F1
#
_cell.length_a   1.000
_cell.length_b   1.000
_cell.length_c   1.000
_cell.angle_alpha   90.00
_cell.angle_beta   90.00
_cell.angle_gamma   90.00
#
_symmetry.space_group_name_H-M   'P 1'
#
loop_
_entity.id
_entity.type
_entity.pdbx_description
1 polymer ?
#
loop_
_entity_poly.entity_id
_entity_poly.type
_entity_poly.pdbx_seq_one_letter_code
_entity_poly.pdbx_strand_id
1 'polypeptide(L)'
;MTQAQATPKESKEQILAAFSKLLTEQKQAEAKVATKEEEAEKEKNQQLLEVASNYTVDNIVNSMATLQLDFGTIVNQLTEKLATESSKLDELKRARLVENEQLEQLRKIRLVADALYILRQEHQAKLKELESQIASRREAVEKEIAQSRKAWSKEQQEFELKVQEESELTTKQREQEAADYQYEIERIRQVEMDEYEEHKRLQERELEELNRDKEKAWTEREQYLSEHQAEFEENQQKIAGFEEELKKAYIKAKEDAIKDADREAKVKTELIEKEWQAAEQGYQLKVQSLQATIERQTEQIADITAQLQAATNQAQQLAMRAFQSSNGKAS
;
A
#
# COMPACT_ATOMS: atom_id res chain seq x y z
N MET A 1 -96.41 -122.50 -94.33
CA MET A 1 -96.10 -123.83 -94.90
C MET A 1 -96.37 -124.87 -93.83
N THR A 2 -97.29 -125.81 -94.11
CA THR A 2 -97.24 -127.26 -93.75
C THR A 2 -97.08 -127.61 -92.26
N GLN A 3 -97.84 -128.47 -91.57
CA GLN A 3 -98.93 -129.45 -91.80
C GLN A 3 -99.37 -129.85 -90.37
N ALA A 4 -100.67 -129.93 -90.07
CA ALA A 4 -101.45 -131.18 -89.97
C ALA A 4 -100.96 -132.21 -88.93
N GLN A 5 -101.85 -132.58 -88.00
CA GLN A 5 -102.34 -133.96 -87.76
C GLN A 5 -103.09 -133.99 -86.42
N ALA A 6 -104.41 -134.16 -86.40
CA ALA A 6 -105.19 -135.39 -86.61
C ALA A 6 -105.52 -136.07 -85.27
N THR A 7 -106.82 -136.18 -85.01
CA THR A 7 -107.49 -136.97 -83.98
C THR A 7 -107.18 -138.47 -84.15
N PRO A 8 -107.47 -139.32 -83.14
CA PRO A 8 -108.55 -140.28 -83.39
C PRO A 8 -109.51 -140.50 -82.22
N LYS A 9 -110.70 -140.96 -82.60
CA LYS A 9 -111.84 -141.34 -81.77
C LYS A 9 -111.56 -142.63 -81.02
N GLU A 10 -111.83 -142.65 -79.72
CA GLU A 10 -111.82 -143.85 -78.88
C GLU A 10 -113.25 -144.34 -78.59
N SER A 11 -113.40 -145.65 -78.69
CA SER A 11 -114.61 -146.49 -78.76
C SER A 11 -115.52 -146.37 -77.52
N LYS A 12 -116.80 -146.72 -77.64
CA LYS A 12 -117.78 -146.76 -76.54
C LYS A 12 -117.28 -147.60 -75.33
N GLU A 13 -116.41 -148.57 -75.59
CA GLU A 13 -115.74 -149.39 -74.57
C GLU A 13 -114.61 -148.62 -73.85
N GLN A 14 -113.90 -147.73 -74.53
CA GLN A 14 -112.91 -146.84 -73.92
C GLN A 14 -113.59 -145.71 -73.14
N ILE A 15 -114.76 -145.23 -73.59
CA ILE A 15 -115.56 -144.27 -72.82
C ILE A 15 -116.15 -144.95 -71.58
N LEU A 16 -116.64 -146.20 -71.66
CA LEU A 16 -117.14 -146.93 -70.49
C LEU A 16 -116.01 -147.39 -69.55
N ALA A 17 -114.83 -147.73 -70.08
CA ALA A 17 -113.64 -148.02 -69.28
C ALA A 17 -113.11 -146.75 -68.60
N ALA A 18 -113.06 -145.63 -69.31
CA ALA A 18 -112.70 -144.33 -68.74
C ALA A 18 -113.74 -143.88 -67.72
N PHE A 19 -115.04 -144.09 -67.97
CA PHE A 19 -116.12 -143.71 -67.06
C PHE A 19 -116.19 -144.61 -65.82
N SER A 20 -115.95 -145.92 -65.96
CA SER A 20 -115.85 -146.83 -64.81
C SER A 20 -114.61 -146.57 -63.97
N LYS A 21 -113.46 -146.21 -64.59
CA LYS A 21 -112.29 -145.67 -63.87
C LYS A 21 -112.62 -144.38 -63.13
N LEU A 22 -113.31 -143.44 -63.78
CA LEU A 22 -113.71 -142.18 -63.17
C LEU A 22 -114.70 -142.38 -62.01
N LEU A 23 -115.62 -143.34 -62.11
CA LEU A 23 -116.55 -143.69 -61.02
C LEU A 23 -115.86 -144.35 -59.83
N THR A 24 -114.80 -145.13 -60.06
CA THR A 24 -113.97 -145.65 -58.97
C THR A 24 -113.08 -144.58 -58.34
N GLU A 25 -112.57 -143.63 -59.13
CA GLU A 25 -111.81 -142.49 -58.63
C GLU A 25 -112.70 -141.52 -57.83
N GLN A 26 -113.94 -141.26 -58.29
CA GLN A 26 -114.86 -140.35 -57.60
C GLN A 26 -115.38 -140.93 -56.28
N LYS A 27 -115.64 -142.25 -56.21
CA LYS A 27 -116.03 -142.91 -54.95
C LYS A 27 -114.88 -143.04 -53.94
N GLN A 28 -113.62 -142.89 -54.35
CA GLN A 28 -112.49 -142.72 -53.44
C GLN A 28 -112.19 -141.23 -53.11
N ALA A 29 -112.63 -140.28 -53.95
CA ALA A 29 -112.50 -138.85 -53.70
C ALA A 29 -113.62 -138.26 -52.79
N GLU A 30 -114.78 -138.93 -52.65
CA GLU A 30 -115.90 -138.41 -51.84
C GLU A 30 -115.88 -138.82 -50.35
N ALA A 31 -114.96 -139.69 -49.92
CA ALA A 31 -114.88 -140.16 -48.54
C ALA A 31 -113.65 -139.65 -47.74
N LYS A 32 -112.90 -138.68 -48.27
CA LYS A 32 -111.83 -138.00 -47.52
C LYS A 32 -111.89 -136.48 -47.70
N VAL A 33 -112.22 -135.85 -46.58
CA VAL A 33 -112.10 -134.43 -46.25
C VAL A 33 -110.80 -133.83 -46.82
N ALA A 34 -110.97 -132.73 -47.54
CA ALA A 34 -109.94 -131.94 -48.19
C ALA A 34 -108.77 -131.59 -47.27
N THR A 35 -107.57 -131.95 -47.69
CA THR A 35 -106.30 -131.58 -47.06
C THR A 35 -105.80 -130.25 -47.64
N LYS A 36 -105.48 -129.31 -46.75
CA LYS A 36 -105.03 -127.91 -47.01
C LYS A 36 -103.90 -127.72 -48.03
N GLU A 37 -103.23 -128.76 -48.49
CA GLU A 37 -102.13 -128.69 -49.46
C GLU A 37 -102.61 -128.56 -50.92
N GLU A 38 -103.75 -129.13 -51.30
CA GLU A 38 -104.27 -129.02 -52.68
C GLU A 38 -105.06 -127.71 -52.93
N GLU A 39 -105.65 -127.11 -51.88
CA GLU A 39 -106.18 -125.74 -51.93
C GLU A 39 -105.04 -124.71 -52.00
N ALA A 40 -103.91 -124.94 -51.30
CA ALA A 40 -102.73 -124.07 -51.37
C ALA A 40 -101.99 -124.15 -52.72
N GLU A 41 -101.97 -125.30 -53.39
CA GLU A 41 -101.43 -125.45 -54.75
C GLU A 41 -102.34 -124.80 -55.81
N LYS A 42 -103.67 -124.86 -55.66
CA LYS A 42 -104.60 -124.13 -56.54
C LYS A 42 -104.53 -122.62 -56.32
N GLU A 43 -104.41 -122.15 -55.08
CA GLU A 43 -104.15 -120.73 -54.79
C GLU A 43 -102.79 -120.28 -55.34
N LYS A 44 -101.71 -121.07 -55.18
CA LYS A 44 -100.41 -120.74 -55.77
C LYS A 44 -100.45 -120.72 -57.29
N ASN A 45 -101.15 -121.66 -57.93
CA ASN A 45 -101.27 -121.69 -59.38
C ASN A 45 -102.18 -120.57 -59.91
N GLN A 46 -103.22 -120.18 -59.17
CA GLN A 46 -104.00 -118.97 -59.47
C GLN A 46 -103.18 -117.69 -59.30
N GLN A 47 -102.40 -117.56 -58.22
CA GLN A 47 -101.48 -116.44 -58.01
C GLN A 47 -100.39 -116.39 -59.09
N LEU A 48 -99.89 -117.53 -59.54
CA LEU A 48 -98.90 -117.58 -60.62
C LEU A 48 -99.51 -117.19 -61.97
N LEU A 49 -100.75 -117.62 -62.27
CA LEU A 49 -101.46 -117.18 -63.48
C LEU A 49 -101.83 -115.69 -63.42
N GLU A 50 -102.15 -115.16 -62.24
CA GLU A 50 -102.45 -113.74 -62.03
C GLU A 50 -101.17 -112.88 -62.21
N VAL A 51 -100.05 -113.32 -61.63
CA VAL A 51 -98.72 -112.68 -61.84
C VAL A 51 -98.26 -112.81 -63.30
N ALA A 52 -98.47 -113.96 -63.95
CA ALA A 52 -98.11 -114.17 -65.36
C ALA A 52 -98.97 -113.35 -66.33
N SER A 53 -100.24 -113.11 -66.00
CA SER A 53 -101.15 -112.25 -66.80
C SER A 53 -100.76 -110.76 -66.74
N ASN A 54 -100.01 -110.35 -65.72
CA ASN A 54 -99.46 -108.99 -65.58
C ASN A 54 -98.15 -108.78 -66.35
N TYR A 55 -97.48 -109.84 -66.82
CA TYR A 55 -96.29 -109.75 -67.67
C TYR A 55 -96.66 -109.58 -69.15
N THR A 56 -97.42 -108.52 -69.44
CA THR A 56 -97.64 -108.05 -70.80
C THR A 56 -96.44 -107.23 -71.27
N VAL A 57 -96.20 -107.18 -72.59
CA VAL A 57 -95.09 -106.42 -73.18
C VAL A 57 -95.12 -104.95 -72.73
N ASP A 58 -96.32 -104.36 -72.58
CA ASP A 58 -96.50 -103.00 -72.06
C ASP A 58 -96.06 -102.83 -70.60
N ASN A 59 -96.32 -103.80 -69.72
CA ASN A 59 -95.90 -103.71 -68.30
C ASN A 59 -94.40 -103.91 -68.12
N ILE A 60 -93.78 -104.78 -68.92
CA ILE A 60 -92.32 -104.95 -68.89
C ILE A 60 -91.65 -103.68 -69.43
N VAL A 61 -92.14 -103.11 -70.54
CA VAL A 61 -91.63 -101.84 -71.10
C VAL A 61 -91.86 -100.67 -70.14
N ASN A 62 -93.01 -100.58 -69.48
CA ASN A 62 -93.25 -99.58 -68.43
C ASN A 62 -92.33 -99.79 -67.22
N SER A 63 -92.08 -101.03 -66.78
CA SER A 63 -91.16 -101.30 -65.67
C SER A 63 -89.71 -100.95 -66.03
N MET A 64 -89.27 -101.22 -67.27
CA MET A 64 -87.96 -100.78 -67.77
C MET A 64 -87.88 -99.26 -67.90
N ALA A 65 -88.93 -98.60 -68.39
CA ALA A 65 -88.99 -97.15 -68.47
C ALA A 65 -88.97 -96.51 -67.07
N THR A 66 -89.66 -97.11 -66.10
CA THR A 66 -89.64 -96.68 -64.69
C THR A 66 -88.26 -96.87 -64.09
N LEU A 67 -87.61 -98.01 -64.31
CA LEU A 67 -86.25 -98.27 -63.84
C LEU A 67 -85.23 -97.30 -64.47
N GLN A 68 -85.43 -96.94 -65.75
CA GLN A 68 -84.58 -95.98 -66.46
C GLN A 68 -84.79 -94.55 -65.92
N LEU A 69 -86.02 -94.20 -65.52
CA LEU A 69 -86.35 -92.95 -64.81
C LEU A 69 -85.75 -92.92 -63.40
N ASP A 70 -85.87 -94.01 -62.65
CA ASP A 70 -85.31 -94.16 -61.30
C ASP A 70 -83.79 -94.14 -61.31
N PHE A 71 -83.16 -94.75 -62.32
CA PHE A 71 -81.72 -94.65 -62.50
C PHE A 71 -81.30 -93.21 -62.84
N GLY A 72 -82.06 -92.52 -63.70
CA GLY A 72 -81.85 -91.10 -63.98
C GLY A 72 -82.00 -90.21 -62.74
N THR A 73 -83.00 -90.46 -61.88
CA THR A 73 -83.24 -89.67 -60.66
C THR A 73 -82.18 -89.95 -59.59
N ILE A 74 -81.75 -91.20 -59.40
CA ILE A 74 -80.68 -91.56 -58.46
C ILE A 74 -79.33 -90.99 -58.94
N VAL A 75 -79.04 -91.04 -60.25
CA VAL A 75 -77.83 -90.43 -60.82
C VAL A 75 -77.86 -88.91 -60.62
N ASN A 76 -79.00 -88.26 -60.82
CA ASN A 76 -79.15 -86.83 -60.57
C ASN A 76 -78.98 -86.48 -59.08
N GLN A 77 -79.58 -87.24 -58.16
CA GLN A 77 -79.40 -87.04 -56.72
C GLN A 77 -77.96 -87.29 -56.26
N LEU A 78 -77.28 -88.30 -56.81
CA LEU A 78 -75.88 -88.57 -56.53
C LEU A 78 -75.00 -87.44 -57.07
N THR A 79 -75.33 -86.91 -58.25
CA THR A 79 -74.64 -85.75 -58.85
C THR A 79 -74.84 -84.49 -58.00
N GLU A 80 -76.04 -84.26 -57.48
CA GLU A 80 -76.34 -83.15 -56.58
C GLU A 80 -75.64 -83.29 -55.21
N LYS A 81 -75.62 -84.50 -54.64
CA LYS A 81 -74.83 -84.79 -53.43
C LYS A 81 -73.33 -84.65 -53.66
N LEU A 82 -72.82 -85.10 -54.80
CA LEU A 82 -71.41 -84.94 -55.15
C LEU A 82 -71.06 -83.47 -55.39
N ALA A 83 -71.94 -82.70 -56.03
CA ALA A 83 -71.78 -81.27 -56.23
C ALA A 83 -71.78 -80.50 -54.89
N THR A 84 -72.68 -80.85 -53.96
CA THR A 84 -72.73 -80.24 -52.63
C THR A 84 -71.51 -80.62 -51.77
N GLU A 85 -71.08 -81.89 -51.77
CA GLU A 85 -69.84 -82.30 -51.08
C GLU A 85 -68.59 -81.69 -51.72
N SER A 86 -68.56 -81.53 -53.05
CA SER A 86 -67.50 -80.80 -53.74
C SER A 86 -67.49 -79.31 -53.36
N SER A 87 -68.65 -78.67 -53.23
CA SER A 87 -68.77 -77.28 -52.76
C SER A 87 -68.26 -77.15 -51.33
N LYS A 88 -68.67 -78.04 -50.42
CA LYS A 88 -68.18 -78.08 -49.03
C LYS A 88 -66.67 -78.28 -48.97
N LEU A 89 -66.12 -79.15 -49.81
CA LEU A 89 -64.67 -79.37 -49.88
C LEU A 89 -63.94 -78.11 -50.35
N ASP A 90 -64.48 -77.39 -51.34
CA ASP A 90 -63.91 -76.13 -51.82
C ASP A 90 -64.03 -75.01 -50.79
N GLU A 91 -65.14 -74.92 -50.08
CA GLU A 91 -65.33 -74.02 -48.94
C GLU A 91 -64.33 -74.30 -47.81
N LEU A 92 -64.12 -75.58 -47.45
CA LEU A 92 -63.13 -75.98 -46.45
C LEU A 92 -61.69 -75.69 -46.90
N LYS A 93 -61.38 -75.89 -48.18
CA LYS A 93 -60.07 -75.52 -48.75
C LYS A 93 -59.85 -74.00 -48.68
N ARG A 94 -60.87 -73.20 -49.03
CA ARG A 94 -60.82 -71.73 -48.91
C ARG A 94 -60.70 -71.29 -47.46
N ALA A 95 -61.45 -71.87 -46.54
CA ALA A 95 -61.36 -71.60 -45.11
C ALA A 95 -59.95 -71.91 -44.57
N ARG A 96 -59.33 -73.01 -44.99
CA ARG A 96 -57.94 -73.34 -44.63
C ARG A 96 -56.94 -72.30 -45.14
N LEU A 97 -57.13 -71.76 -46.35
CA LEU A 97 -56.27 -70.69 -46.86
C LEU A 97 -56.41 -69.41 -46.02
N VAL A 98 -57.65 -69.00 -45.72
CA VAL A 98 -57.92 -67.83 -44.87
C VAL A 98 -57.36 -68.01 -43.46
N GLU A 99 -57.54 -69.18 -42.85
CA GLU A 99 -56.96 -69.51 -41.53
C GLU A 99 -55.42 -69.50 -41.56
N ASN A 100 -54.80 -69.99 -42.63
CA ASN A 100 -53.34 -69.90 -42.77
C ASN A 100 -52.86 -68.45 -42.91
N GLU A 101 -53.56 -67.62 -43.67
CA GLU A 101 -53.26 -66.18 -43.78
C GLU A 101 -53.43 -65.47 -42.43
N GLN A 102 -54.51 -65.77 -41.70
CA GLN A 102 -54.74 -65.24 -40.35
C GLN A 102 -53.65 -65.69 -39.37
N LEU A 103 -53.22 -66.95 -39.45
CA LEU A 103 -52.14 -67.49 -38.63
C LEU A 103 -50.79 -66.82 -38.95
N GLU A 104 -50.49 -66.52 -40.21
CA GLU A 104 -49.34 -65.70 -40.58
C GLU A 104 -49.44 -64.27 -40.04
N GLN A 105 -50.60 -63.63 -40.13
CA GLN A 105 -50.81 -62.29 -39.58
C GLN A 105 -50.63 -62.29 -38.05
N LEU A 106 -51.18 -63.27 -37.34
CA LEU A 106 -50.98 -63.45 -35.90
C LEU A 106 -49.51 -63.64 -35.53
N ARG A 107 -48.76 -64.41 -36.32
CA ARG A 107 -47.30 -64.55 -36.13
C ARG A 107 -46.56 -63.24 -36.32
N LYS A 108 -46.91 -62.45 -37.35
CA LYS A 108 -46.32 -61.12 -37.59
C LYS A 108 -46.64 -60.15 -36.44
N ILE A 109 -47.89 -60.14 -35.97
CA ILE A 109 -48.32 -59.32 -34.82
C ILE A 109 -47.55 -59.73 -33.56
N ARG A 110 -47.40 -61.03 -33.29
CA ARG A 110 -46.63 -61.53 -32.16
C ARG A 110 -45.17 -61.11 -32.23
N LEU A 111 -44.53 -61.24 -33.40
CA LEU A 111 -43.14 -60.81 -33.59
C LEU A 111 -42.97 -59.31 -33.32
N VAL A 112 -43.88 -58.47 -33.81
CA VAL A 112 -43.86 -57.03 -33.55
C VAL A 112 -44.11 -56.73 -32.08
N ALA A 113 -45.03 -57.43 -31.43
CA ALA A 113 -45.31 -57.27 -30.00
C ALA A 113 -44.10 -57.64 -29.14
N ASP A 114 -43.42 -58.75 -29.47
CA ASP A 114 -42.20 -59.19 -28.78
C ASP A 114 -41.05 -58.18 -29.00
N ALA A 115 -40.87 -57.67 -30.24
CA ALA A 115 -39.89 -56.63 -30.54
C ALA A 115 -40.16 -55.32 -29.79
N LEU A 116 -41.42 -54.86 -29.76
CA LEU A 116 -41.83 -53.68 -28.99
C LEU A 116 -41.64 -53.89 -27.48
N TYR A 117 -41.89 -55.09 -26.98
CA TYR A 117 -41.67 -55.42 -25.58
C TYR A 117 -40.18 -55.34 -25.21
N ILE A 118 -39.30 -55.92 -26.03
CA ILE A 118 -37.84 -55.85 -25.85
C ILE A 118 -37.37 -54.39 -25.90
N LEU A 119 -37.79 -53.63 -26.92
CA LEU A 119 -37.40 -52.23 -27.07
C LEU A 119 -37.86 -51.40 -25.85
N ARG A 120 -39.07 -51.63 -25.35
CA ARG A 120 -39.59 -50.95 -24.15
C ARG A 120 -38.74 -51.29 -22.91
N GLN A 121 -38.35 -52.57 -22.74
CA GLN A 121 -37.48 -52.98 -21.63
C GLN A 121 -36.10 -52.32 -21.71
N GLU A 122 -35.49 -52.28 -22.90
CA GLU A 122 -34.21 -51.59 -23.10
C GLU A 122 -34.32 -50.09 -22.81
N HIS A 123 -35.39 -49.43 -23.27
CA HIS A 123 -35.63 -48.02 -22.95
C HIS A 123 -35.81 -47.79 -21.45
N GLN A 124 -36.56 -48.66 -20.75
CA GLN A 124 -36.71 -48.57 -19.30
C GLN A 124 -35.38 -48.78 -18.56
N ALA A 125 -34.54 -49.71 -19.01
CA ALA A 125 -33.22 -49.91 -18.45
C ALA A 125 -32.31 -48.69 -18.68
N LYS A 126 -32.29 -48.13 -19.90
CA LYS A 126 -31.54 -46.90 -20.22
C LYS A 126 -32.01 -45.70 -19.42
N LEU A 127 -33.32 -45.55 -19.22
CA LEU A 127 -33.87 -44.47 -18.39
C LEU A 127 -33.39 -44.58 -16.94
N LYS A 128 -33.46 -45.78 -16.35
CA LYS A 128 -32.95 -46.02 -14.98
C LYS A 128 -31.46 -45.75 -14.85
N GLU A 129 -30.67 -46.16 -15.85
CA GLU A 129 -29.24 -45.88 -15.89
C GLU A 129 -28.96 -44.38 -15.96
N LEU A 130 -29.65 -43.65 -16.84
CA LEU A 130 -29.52 -42.20 -16.94
C LEU A 130 -29.96 -41.48 -15.66
N GLU A 131 -31.06 -41.90 -15.04
CA GLU A 131 -31.52 -41.37 -13.75
C GLU A 131 -30.47 -41.57 -12.66
N SER A 132 -29.87 -42.76 -12.59
CA SER A 132 -28.79 -43.07 -11.64
C SER A 132 -27.54 -42.22 -11.90
N GLN A 133 -27.13 -42.07 -13.17
CA GLN A 133 -25.98 -41.23 -13.53
C GLN A 133 -26.23 -39.75 -13.24
N ILE A 134 -27.44 -39.24 -13.48
CA ILE A 134 -27.81 -37.86 -13.16
C ILE A 134 -27.79 -37.66 -11.64
N ALA A 135 -28.33 -38.60 -10.87
CA ALA A 135 -28.33 -38.55 -9.41
C ALA A 135 -26.90 -38.53 -8.85
N SER A 136 -26.02 -39.43 -9.33
CA SER A 136 -24.64 -39.49 -8.86
C SER A 136 -23.84 -38.24 -9.22
N ARG A 137 -24.01 -37.71 -10.44
CA ARG A 137 -23.38 -36.46 -10.87
C ARG A 137 -23.87 -35.27 -10.05
N ARG A 138 -25.17 -35.19 -9.75
CA ARG A 138 -25.71 -34.14 -8.87
C ARG A 138 -25.11 -34.21 -7.48
N GLU A 139 -25.05 -35.40 -6.88
CA GLU A 139 -24.46 -35.59 -5.57
C GLU A 139 -22.96 -35.21 -5.55
N ALA A 140 -22.22 -35.57 -6.60
CA ALA A 140 -20.81 -35.19 -6.74
C ALA A 140 -20.63 -33.66 -6.80
N VAL A 141 -21.42 -32.98 -7.64
CA VAL A 141 -21.38 -31.51 -7.76
C VAL A 141 -21.80 -30.83 -6.45
N GLU A 142 -22.83 -31.33 -5.77
CA GLU A 142 -23.26 -30.80 -4.47
C GLU A 142 -22.16 -30.94 -3.41
N LYS A 143 -21.46 -32.07 -3.39
CA LYS A 143 -20.30 -32.29 -2.50
C LYS A 143 -19.16 -31.33 -2.84
N GLU A 144 -18.82 -31.15 -4.10
CA GLU A 144 -17.78 -30.21 -4.54
C GLU A 144 -18.13 -28.76 -4.19
N ILE A 145 -19.38 -28.34 -4.41
CA ILE A 145 -19.87 -27.01 -4.01
C ILE A 145 -19.76 -26.83 -2.49
N ALA A 146 -20.19 -27.82 -1.71
CA ALA A 146 -20.13 -27.75 -0.26
C ALA A 146 -18.67 -27.67 0.26
N GLN A 147 -17.77 -28.47 -0.32
CA GLN A 147 -16.35 -28.45 0.02
C GLN A 147 -15.70 -27.12 -0.35
N SER A 148 -15.98 -26.60 -1.55
CA SER A 148 -15.45 -25.32 -2.04
C SER A 148 -15.94 -24.16 -1.17
N ARG A 149 -17.23 -24.11 -0.82
CA ARG A 149 -17.78 -23.11 0.10
C ARG A 149 -17.15 -23.18 1.48
N LYS A 150 -16.89 -24.38 1.98
CA LYS A 150 -16.20 -24.57 3.26
C LYS A 150 -14.75 -24.09 3.20
N ALA A 151 -14.04 -24.37 2.10
CA ALA A 151 -12.67 -23.90 1.89
C ALA A 151 -12.62 -22.37 1.82
N TRP A 152 -13.46 -21.74 0.99
CA TRP A 152 -13.56 -20.28 0.90
C TRP A 152 -13.95 -19.63 2.22
N SER A 153 -14.89 -20.22 2.97
CA SER A 153 -15.26 -19.68 4.29
C SER A 153 -14.08 -19.72 5.27
N LYS A 154 -13.23 -20.74 5.22
CA LYS A 154 -12.02 -20.80 6.06
C LYS A 154 -10.98 -19.79 5.60
N GLU A 155 -10.71 -19.73 4.31
CA GLU A 155 -9.76 -18.78 3.73
C GLU A 155 -10.16 -17.32 4.03
N GLN A 156 -11.46 -17.01 3.94
CA GLN A 156 -11.99 -15.71 4.30
C GLN A 156 -11.77 -15.39 5.79
N GLN A 157 -12.03 -16.35 6.69
CA GLN A 157 -11.76 -16.17 8.13
C GLN A 157 -10.27 -15.98 8.42
N GLU A 158 -9.39 -16.78 7.80
CA GLU A 158 -7.95 -16.65 7.94
C GLU A 158 -7.43 -15.32 7.40
N PHE A 159 -7.98 -14.85 6.27
CA PHE A 159 -7.66 -13.55 5.70
C PHE A 159 -8.11 -12.41 6.60
N GLU A 160 -9.35 -12.45 7.11
CA GLU A 160 -9.87 -11.44 8.05
C GLU A 160 -9.04 -11.37 9.33
N LEU A 161 -8.63 -12.52 9.88
CA LEU A 161 -7.73 -12.58 11.04
C LEU A 161 -6.36 -11.96 10.73
N LYS A 162 -5.74 -12.29 9.59
CA LYS A 162 -4.46 -11.68 9.19
C LYS A 162 -4.55 -10.17 9.01
N VAL A 163 -5.63 -9.69 8.38
CA VAL A 163 -5.86 -8.25 8.21
C VAL A 163 -6.01 -7.57 9.57
N GLN A 164 -6.73 -8.18 10.52
CA GLN A 164 -6.86 -7.67 11.88
C GLN A 164 -5.51 -7.65 12.60
N GLU A 165 -4.75 -8.73 12.58
CA GLU A 165 -3.42 -8.82 13.18
C GLU A 165 -2.44 -7.78 12.60
N GLU A 166 -2.39 -7.62 11.28
CA GLU A 166 -1.56 -6.60 10.62
C GLU A 166 -2.01 -5.19 10.98
N SER A 167 -3.33 -4.96 11.08
CA SER A 167 -3.86 -3.66 11.47
C SER A 167 -3.49 -3.29 12.91
N GLU A 168 -3.60 -4.24 13.84
CA GLU A 168 -3.23 -4.07 15.24
C GLU A 168 -1.71 -3.88 15.43
N LEU A 169 -0.92 -4.59 14.65
CA LEU A 169 0.54 -4.43 14.66
C LEU A 169 0.92 -3.05 14.14
N THR A 170 0.29 -2.61 13.04
CA THR A 170 0.52 -1.28 12.46
C THR A 170 0.09 -0.16 13.42
N THR A 171 -1.04 -0.30 14.11
CA THR A 171 -1.47 0.71 15.11
C THR A 171 -0.51 0.77 16.28
N LYS A 172 -0.09 -0.38 16.82
CA LYS A 172 0.92 -0.42 17.90
C LYS A 172 2.25 0.20 17.49
N GLN A 173 2.72 -0.06 16.27
CA GLN A 173 3.94 0.56 15.74
C GLN A 173 3.79 2.08 15.64
N ARG A 174 2.67 2.58 15.09
CA ARG A 174 2.41 4.02 15.01
C ARG A 174 2.30 4.67 16.39
N GLU A 175 1.70 4.01 17.36
CA GLU A 175 1.61 4.49 18.74
C GLU A 175 3.00 4.57 19.40
N GLN A 176 3.84 3.54 19.21
CA GLN A 176 5.22 3.53 19.68
C GLN A 176 6.05 4.63 19.02
N GLU A 177 6.02 4.75 17.69
CA GLU A 177 6.72 5.80 16.95
C GLU A 177 6.28 7.20 17.38
N ALA A 178 4.97 7.41 17.60
CA ALA A 178 4.45 8.69 18.08
C ALA A 178 4.92 9.00 19.51
N ALA A 179 4.94 8.01 20.40
CA ALA A 179 5.44 8.16 21.76
C ALA A 179 6.95 8.45 21.79
N ASP A 180 7.75 7.72 21.01
CA ASP A 180 9.19 7.91 20.88
C ASP A 180 9.52 9.29 20.31
N TYR A 181 8.76 9.73 19.30
CA TYR A 181 8.94 11.07 18.71
C TYR A 181 8.58 12.19 19.70
N GLN A 182 7.48 12.04 20.44
CA GLN A 182 7.10 13.00 21.47
C GLN A 182 8.17 13.07 22.58
N TYR A 183 8.65 11.91 23.02
CA TYR A 183 9.72 11.82 24.01
C TYR A 183 11.01 12.49 23.50
N GLU A 184 11.41 12.25 22.26
CA GLU A 184 12.61 12.87 21.68
C GLU A 184 12.47 14.40 21.62
N ILE A 185 11.31 14.92 21.21
CA ILE A 185 11.05 16.37 21.23
C ILE A 185 11.16 16.93 22.64
N GLU A 186 10.55 16.28 23.62
CA GLU A 186 10.57 16.76 25.01
C GLU A 186 12.00 16.71 25.57
N ARG A 187 12.76 15.66 25.27
CA ARG A 187 14.17 15.55 25.65
C ARG A 187 15.01 16.66 25.02
N ILE A 188 14.85 16.91 23.71
CA ILE A 188 15.59 17.98 23.01
C ILE A 188 15.25 19.34 23.62
N ARG A 189 13.96 19.62 23.86
CA ARG A 189 13.55 20.89 24.49
C ARG A 189 14.12 21.06 25.89
N GLN A 190 14.16 19.99 26.69
CA GLN A 190 14.77 20.04 28.02
C GLN A 190 16.26 20.34 27.94
N VAL A 191 17.00 19.66 27.04
CA VAL A 191 18.43 19.93 26.83
C VAL A 191 18.66 21.37 26.35
N GLU A 192 17.89 21.84 25.37
CA GLU A 192 17.99 23.23 24.87
C GLU A 192 17.68 24.26 25.96
N MET A 193 16.69 23.98 26.82
CA MET A 193 16.37 24.84 27.97
C MET A 193 17.49 24.84 29.01
N ASP A 194 18.03 23.69 29.37
CA ASP A 194 19.11 23.57 30.34
C ASP A 194 20.38 24.30 29.83
N GLU A 195 20.73 24.12 28.55
CA GLU A 195 21.84 24.84 27.91
C GLU A 195 21.61 26.36 27.91
N TYR A 196 20.40 26.80 27.58
CA TYR A 196 20.04 28.22 27.64
C TYR A 196 20.15 28.79 29.06
N GLU A 197 19.64 28.08 30.06
CA GLU A 197 19.73 28.49 31.46
C GLU A 197 21.17 28.55 31.97
N GLU A 198 22.02 27.58 31.61
CA GLU A 198 23.44 27.62 31.94
C GLU A 198 24.13 28.82 31.29
N HIS A 199 23.89 29.07 29.99
CA HIS A 199 24.44 30.24 29.31
C HIS A 199 23.99 31.55 29.97
N LYS A 200 22.72 31.65 30.35
CA LYS A 200 22.19 32.80 31.08
C LYS A 200 22.88 32.98 32.43
N ARG A 201 23.03 31.91 33.23
CA ARG A 201 23.74 31.95 34.52
C ARG A 201 25.20 32.40 34.37
N LEU A 202 25.89 31.92 33.34
CA LEU A 202 27.27 32.32 33.05
C LEU A 202 27.36 33.81 32.69
N GLN A 203 26.48 34.29 31.80
CA GLN A 203 26.43 35.71 31.42
C GLN A 203 26.11 36.62 32.62
N GLU A 204 25.16 36.22 33.47
CA GLU A 204 24.83 36.98 34.69
C GLU A 204 26.04 37.07 35.62
N ARG A 205 26.79 35.98 35.80
CA ARG A 205 28.03 35.96 36.60
C ARG A 205 29.11 36.86 36.00
N GLU A 206 29.35 36.79 34.69
CA GLU A 206 30.32 37.64 34.00
C GLU A 206 29.96 39.13 34.14
N LEU A 207 28.68 39.47 34.01
CA LEU A 207 28.20 40.84 34.19
C LEU A 207 28.35 41.31 35.64
N GLU A 208 28.07 40.45 36.63
CA GLU A 208 28.29 40.77 38.04
C GLU A 208 29.77 41.02 38.35
N GLU A 209 30.67 40.17 37.86
CA GLU A 209 32.12 40.34 38.03
C GLU A 209 32.60 41.64 37.37
N LEU A 210 32.20 41.88 36.13
CA LEU A 210 32.56 43.10 35.41
C LEU A 210 32.01 44.37 36.06
N ASN A 211 30.80 44.31 36.62
CA ASN A 211 30.23 45.42 37.38
C ASN A 211 30.99 45.65 38.70
N ARG A 212 31.38 44.59 39.42
CA ARG A 212 32.20 44.72 40.64
C ARG A 212 33.55 45.36 40.36
N ASP A 213 34.21 44.98 39.26
CA ASP A 213 35.50 45.55 38.89
C ASP A 213 35.38 47.01 38.46
N LYS A 214 34.32 47.37 37.72
CA LYS A 214 34.00 48.75 37.39
C LYS A 214 33.71 49.60 38.63
N GLU A 215 32.92 49.06 39.57
CA GLU A 215 32.57 49.76 40.80
C GLU A 215 33.83 50.05 41.62
N LYS A 216 34.73 49.06 41.77
CA LYS A 216 36.02 49.27 42.42
C LYS A 216 36.83 50.37 41.73
N ALA A 217 36.99 50.30 40.41
CA ALA A 217 37.74 51.31 39.66
C ALA A 217 37.12 52.71 39.78
N TRP A 218 35.79 52.83 39.83
CA TRP A 218 35.09 54.08 40.09
C TRP A 218 35.35 54.59 41.50
N THR A 219 35.21 53.74 42.52
CA THR A 219 35.48 54.14 43.90
C THR A 219 36.92 54.59 44.12
N GLU A 220 37.90 53.88 43.55
CA GLU A 220 39.32 54.28 43.59
C GLU A 220 39.55 55.64 42.90
N ARG A 221 38.91 55.84 41.75
CA ARG A 221 38.99 57.12 41.03
C ARG A 221 38.33 58.26 41.80
N GLU A 222 37.16 58.05 42.38
CA GLU A 222 36.47 59.05 43.19
C GLU A 222 37.27 59.41 44.43
N GLN A 223 37.86 58.42 45.12
CA GLN A 223 38.77 58.64 46.24
C GLN A 223 39.98 59.46 45.81
N TYR A 224 40.67 59.05 44.74
CA TYR A 224 41.83 59.79 44.23
C TYR A 224 41.48 61.25 43.90
N LEU A 225 40.37 61.49 43.20
CA LEU A 225 39.93 62.84 42.87
C LEU A 225 39.58 63.65 44.14
N SER A 226 38.89 63.05 45.09
CA SER A 226 38.54 63.70 46.36
C SER A 226 39.77 64.07 47.20
N GLU A 227 40.75 63.16 47.29
CA GLU A 227 41.98 63.38 48.05
C GLU A 227 42.83 64.51 47.45
N HIS A 228 42.90 64.59 46.12
CA HIS A 228 43.73 65.58 45.42
C HIS A 228 42.98 66.87 45.07
N GLN A 229 41.68 66.98 45.39
CA GLN A 229 40.87 68.16 45.06
C GLN A 229 41.41 69.43 45.72
N ALA A 230 41.78 69.35 47.01
CA ALA A 230 42.31 70.49 47.75
C ALA A 230 43.67 70.96 47.20
N GLU A 231 44.57 70.02 46.90
CA GLU A 231 45.87 70.34 46.29
C GLU A 231 45.70 70.95 44.90
N PHE A 232 44.75 70.42 44.11
CA PHE A 232 44.42 70.97 42.79
C PHE A 232 43.91 72.40 42.89
N GLU A 233 42.96 72.67 43.80
CA GLU A 233 42.41 74.00 44.05
C GLU A 233 43.48 74.98 44.56
N GLU A 234 44.35 74.54 45.48
CA GLU A 234 45.47 75.35 45.98
C GLU A 234 46.44 75.71 44.85
N ASN A 235 46.83 74.73 44.02
CA ASN A 235 47.70 74.96 42.88
C ASN A 235 47.03 75.88 41.85
N GLN A 236 45.74 75.75 41.62
CA GLN A 236 44.98 76.62 40.73
C GLN A 236 44.98 78.08 41.24
N GLN A 237 44.81 78.28 42.56
CA GLN A 237 44.92 79.60 43.18
C GLN A 237 46.33 80.17 43.10
N LYS A 238 47.36 79.37 43.37
CA LYS A 238 48.77 79.77 43.22
C LYS A 238 49.06 80.21 41.79
N ILE A 239 48.63 79.44 40.78
CA ILE A 239 48.82 79.78 39.37
C ILE A 239 48.12 81.11 39.04
N ALA A 240 46.88 81.30 39.50
CA ALA A 240 46.15 82.55 39.28
C ALA A 240 46.82 83.77 39.94
N GLY A 241 47.37 83.60 41.15
CA GLY A 241 48.07 84.65 41.89
C GLY A 241 49.54 84.85 41.48
N PHE A 242 50.12 83.91 40.74
CA PHE A 242 51.55 83.86 40.45
C PHE A 242 52.04 85.11 39.71
N GLU A 243 51.26 85.64 38.77
CA GLU A 243 51.65 86.83 38.01
C GLU A 243 51.75 88.07 38.91
N GLU A 244 50.82 88.23 39.86
CA GLU A 244 50.85 89.34 40.81
C GLU A 244 51.99 89.20 41.83
N GLU A 245 52.20 88.00 42.35
CA GLU A 245 53.32 87.72 43.26
C GLU A 245 54.66 87.96 42.56
N LEU A 246 54.80 87.53 41.31
CA LEU A 246 55.99 87.75 40.51
C LEU A 246 56.23 89.25 40.24
N LYS A 247 55.16 90.01 39.94
CA LYS A 247 55.25 91.48 39.83
C LYS A 247 55.68 92.13 41.14
N LYS A 248 55.09 91.74 42.27
CA LYS A 248 55.47 92.27 43.60
C LYS A 248 56.92 91.93 43.97
N ALA A 249 57.34 90.68 43.76
CA ALA A 249 58.70 90.23 44.01
C ALA A 249 59.71 90.97 43.12
N TYR A 250 59.37 91.16 41.84
CA TYR A 250 60.18 91.95 40.91
C TYR A 250 60.32 93.40 41.35
N ILE A 251 59.21 94.07 41.73
CA ILE A 251 59.25 95.45 42.23
C ILE A 251 60.11 95.55 43.48
N LYS A 252 59.92 94.65 44.46
CA LYS A 252 60.72 94.63 45.68
C LYS A 252 62.20 94.41 45.41
N ALA A 253 62.55 93.43 44.58
CA ALA A 253 63.93 93.17 44.19
C ALA A 253 64.56 94.36 43.47
N LYS A 254 63.79 95.04 42.60
CA LYS A 254 64.22 96.28 41.94
C LYS A 254 64.46 97.40 42.95
N GLU A 255 63.55 97.61 43.91
CA GLU A 255 63.70 98.63 44.96
C GLU A 255 64.89 98.36 45.88
N ASP A 256 65.09 97.11 46.31
CA ASP A 256 66.22 96.72 47.15
C ASP A 256 67.54 96.88 46.39
N ALA A 257 67.60 96.49 45.11
CA ALA A 257 68.77 96.73 44.25
C ALA A 257 69.07 98.24 44.07
N ILE A 258 68.05 99.08 43.92
CA ILE A 258 68.22 100.54 43.86
C ILE A 258 68.75 101.06 45.20
N LYS A 259 68.18 100.65 46.34
CA LYS A 259 68.63 101.07 47.66
C LYS A 259 70.08 100.66 47.95
N ASP A 260 70.46 99.45 47.58
CA ASP A 260 71.82 98.97 47.77
C ASP A 260 72.80 99.70 46.85
N ALA A 261 72.44 99.94 45.59
CA ALA A 261 73.24 100.77 44.67
C ALA A 261 73.39 102.21 45.17
N ASP A 262 72.32 102.82 45.70
CA ASP A 262 72.35 104.17 46.28
C ASP A 262 73.20 104.21 47.56
N ARG A 263 73.11 103.19 48.42
CA ARG A 263 73.97 103.07 49.61
C ARG A 263 75.43 102.92 49.21
N GLU A 264 75.74 102.06 48.26
CA GLU A 264 77.10 101.85 47.77
C GLU A 264 77.64 103.13 47.12
N ALA A 265 76.83 103.82 46.32
CA ALA A 265 77.16 105.12 45.73
C ALA A 265 77.42 106.17 46.81
N LYS A 266 76.57 106.28 47.84
CA LYS A 266 76.76 107.20 48.97
C LYS A 266 78.05 106.91 49.74
N VAL A 267 78.30 105.65 50.08
CA VAL A 267 79.54 105.25 50.76
C VAL A 267 80.76 105.58 49.90
N LYS A 268 80.70 105.32 48.59
CA LYS A 268 81.78 105.70 47.66
C LYS A 268 81.98 107.21 47.60
N THR A 269 80.91 108.01 47.52
CA THR A 269 81.03 109.48 47.52
C THR A 269 81.57 110.02 48.84
N GLU A 270 81.12 109.49 49.98
CA GLU A 270 81.63 109.88 51.31
C GLU A 270 83.10 109.47 51.48
N LEU A 271 83.51 108.33 50.92
CA LEU A 271 84.90 107.90 50.93
C LEU A 271 85.77 108.82 50.06
N ILE A 272 85.33 109.13 48.83
CA ILE A 272 86.02 110.08 47.94
C ILE A 272 86.14 111.46 48.60
N GLU A 273 85.08 111.93 49.25
CA GLU A 273 85.09 113.22 49.95
C GLU A 273 86.07 113.21 51.14
N LYS A 274 86.12 112.13 51.92
CA LYS A 274 87.11 111.96 53.00
C LYS A 274 88.53 111.85 52.47
N GLU A 275 88.76 111.12 51.37
CA GLU A 275 90.06 111.04 50.70
C GLU A 275 90.50 112.42 50.21
N TRP A 276 89.59 113.21 49.64
CA TRP A 276 89.86 114.58 49.23
C TRP A 276 90.19 115.49 50.41
N GLN A 277 89.43 115.44 51.50
CA GLN A 277 89.73 116.20 52.73
C GLN A 277 91.08 115.80 53.34
N ALA A 278 91.40 114.49 53.37
CA ALA A 278 92.69 114.01 53.86
C ALA A 278 93.85 114.46 52.95
N ALA A 279 93.65 114.44 51.63
CA ALA A 279 94.62 114.97 50.67
C ALA A 279 94.80 116.48 50.84
N GLU A 280 93.72 117.24 51.00
CA GLU A 280 93.75 118.69 51.27
C GLU A 280 94.54 118.99 52.55
N GLN A 281 94.26 118.29 53.65
CA GLN A 281 95.02 118.42 54.90
C GLN A 281 96.51 118.05 54.72
N GLY A 282 96.79 116.98 53.96
CA GLY A 282 98.16 116.59 53.62
C GLY A 282 98.89 117.66 52.82
N TYR A 283 98.23 118.26 51.82
CA TYR A 283 98.78 119.38 51.06
C TYR A 283 98.95 120.63 51.91
N GLN A 284 98.00 120.95 52.81
CA GLN A 284 98.13 122.07 53.76
C GLN A 284 99.33 121.88 54.70
N LEU A 285 99.51 120.69 55.29
CA LEU A 285 100.68 120.37 56.11
C LEU A 285 101.96 120.48 55.30
N LYS A 286 101.95 120.06 54.03
CA LYS A 286 103.11 120.18 53.15
C LYS A 286 103.43 121.64 52.84
N VAL A 287 102.42 122.46 52.55
CA VAL A 287 102.57 123.92 52.39
C VAL A 287 103.14 124.53 53.66
N GLN A 288 102.60 124.20 54.85
CA GLN A 288 103.15 124.68 56.13
C GLN A 288 104.62 124.26 56.33
N SER A 289 104.98 123.01 56.01
CA SER A 289 106.36 122.55 56.12
C SER A 289 107.31 123.26 55.15
N LEU A 290 106.85 123.55 53.92
CA LEU A 290 107.59 124.30 52.93
C LEU A 290 107.71 125.77 53.35
N GLN A 291 106.66 126.35 53.94
CA GLN A 291 106.67 127.70 54.49
C GLN A 291 107.71 127.83 55.61
N ALA A 292 107.70 126.89 56.57
CA ALA A 292 108.70 126.83 57.65
C ALA A 292 110.12 126.59 57.11
N THR A 293 110.26 125.80 56.03
CA THR A 293 111.55 125.60 55.36
C THR A 293 112.02 126.89 54.67
N ILE A 294 111.12 127.61 54.00
CA ILE A 294 111.40 128.92 53.39
C ILE A 294 111.81 129.89 54.48
N GLU A 295 111.09 130.00 55.59
CA GLU A 295 111.46 130.88 56.72
C GLU A 295 112.87 130.56 57.23
N ARG A 296 113.17 129.28 57.48
CA ARG A 296 114.50 128.84 57.91
C ARG A 296 115.60 129.15 56.89
N GLN A 297 115.32 128.98 55.59
CA GLN A 297 116.24 129.36 54.52
C GLN A 297 116.41 130.88 54.44
N THR A 298 115.35 131.64 54.70
CA THR A 298 115.38 133.11 54.73
C THR A 298 116.23 133.61 55.89
N GLU A 299 116.13 132.99 57.07
CA GLU A 299 117.01 133.23 58.21
C GLU A 299 118.47 132.87 57.88
N GLN A 300 118.72 131.73 57.24
CA GLN A 300 120.06 131.35 56.80
C GLN A 300 120.64 132.33 55.77
N ILE A 301 119.84 132.80 54.81
CA ILE A 301 120.27 133.83 53.85
C ILE A 301 120.59 135.13 54.58
N ALA A 302 119.77 135.55 55.55
CA ALA A 302 120.03 136.73 56.35
C ALA A 302 121.35 136.59 57.14
N ASP A 303 121.60 135.43 57.74
CA ASP A 303 122.81 135.15 58.51
C ASP A 303 124.06 135.09 57.61
N ILE A 304 123.98 134.42 56.45
CA ILE A 304 125.05 134.41 55.44
C ILE A 304 125.29 135.82 54.89
N THR A 305 124.24 136.62 54.68
CA THR A 305 124.37 138.01 54.23
C THR A 305 125.05 138.88 55.28
N ALA A 306 124.76 138.66 56.57
CA ALA A 306 125.45 139.32 57.68
C ALA A 306 126.93 138.89 57.76
N GLN A 307 127.23 137.60 57.58
CA GLN A 307 128.60 137.08 57.51
C GLN A 307 129.36 137.65 56.29
N LEU A 308 128.68 137.81 55.16
CA LEU A 308 129.25 138.42 53.96
C LEU A 308 129.53 139.90 54.19
N GLN A 309 128.61 140.68 54.78
CA GLN A 309 128.87 142.07 55.17
C GLN A 309 130.04 142.19 56.16
N ALA A 310 130.14 141.27 57.12
CA ALA A 310 131.27 141.21 58.05
C ALA A 310 132.60 140.91 57.33
N ALA A 311 132.60 139.97 56.38
CA ALA A 311 133.77 139.65 55.55
C ALA A 311 134.15 140.82 54.62
N THR A 312 133.19 141.53 54.03
CA THR A 312 133.43 142.72 53.20
C THR A 312 134.00 143.87 54.04
N ASN A 313 133.53 144.06 55.29
CA ASN A 313 134.10 145.02 56.23
C ASN A 313 135.53 144.62 56.67
N GLN A 314 135.81 143.33 56.91
CA GLN A 314 137.16 142.85 57.21
C GLN A 314 138.11 143.02 56.01
N ALA A 315 137.64 142.81 54.79
CA ALA A 315 138.41 143.06 53.57
C ALA A 315 138.71 144.57 53.36
N GLN A 316 137.75 145.46 53.65
CA GLN A 316 137.98 146.91 53.61
C GLN A 316 138.95 147.38 54.71
N GLN A 317 138.90 146.79 55.91
CA GLN A 317 139.86 147.10 56.98
C GLN A 317 141.28 146.58 56.70
N LEU A 318 141.43 145.46 55.99
CA LEU A 318 142.73 144.97 55.50
C LEU A 318 143.30 145.86 54.39
N ALA A 319 142.46 146.32 53.46
CA ALA A 319 142.86 147.24 52.40
C ALA A 319 143.30 148.62 52.94
N MET A 320 142.63 149.13 53.99
CA MET A 320 143.07 150.36 54.66
C MET A 320 144.39 150.21 55.43
N ARG A 321 144.71 149.01 55.96
CA ARG A 321 145.98 148.76 56.65
C ARG A 321 147.17 148.51 55.71
N ALA A 322 146.95 148.13 54.45
CA ALA A 322 148.01 147.90 53.47
C ALA A 322 148.53 149.18 52.78
N PHE A 323 147.80 150.30 52.82
CA PHE A 323 148.20 151.55 52.14
C PHE A 323 148.87 152.59 53.05
N GLN A 324 148.95 152.38 54.36
CA GLN A 324 149.56 153.34 55.31
C GLN A 324 151.00 152.99 55.76
N SER A 325 151.63 151.93 55.23
CA SER A 325 153.01 151.57 55.61
C SER A 325 153.86 151.01 54.46
N SER A 326 154.02 151.79 53.38
CA SER A 326 155.29 151.83 52.62
C SER A 326 155.31 153.00 51.62
N ASN A 327 155.23 154.22 52.15
CA ASN A 327 155.99 155.31 51.55
C ASN A 327 156.68 156.11 52.65
N GLY A 328 157.74 155.50 53.15
CA GLY A 328 159.00 156.21 53.20
C GLY A 328 159.96 155.37 52.37
N LYS A 329 160.36 155.84 51.19
CA LYS A 329 161.80 155.98 51.10
C LYS A 329 162.07 157.30 51.81
N ALA A 330 163.23 157.41 52.43
CA ALA A 330 164.02 158.55 52.03
C ALA A 330 164.18 158.54 50.50
N SER A 331 163.24 159.11 49.72
CA SER A 331 163.15 159.43 48.26
C SER A 331 161.78 159.14 47.64
#